data_AF-A0A932EAD4-F1
#
_entry.id   AF-A0A932EAD4-F1
#
_cell.length_a   1.000
_cell.length_b   1.000
_cell.length_c   1.000
_cell.angle_alpha   90.00
_cell.angle_beta   90.00
_cell.angle_gamma   90.00
#
_symmetry.space_group_name_H-M   'P 1'
#
loop_
_entity.id
_entity.type
_entity.pdbx_description
1 polymer ?
#
loop_
_entity_poly.entity_id
_entity_poly.type
_entity_poly.pdbx_seq_one_letter_code
_entity_poly.pdbx_strand_id
1 'polypeptide(L)'
;MSQPAPTVETPQPAPEEKAPALLDFLKRKPVQNEQNIEAAKEPQQLSGEIQVKAEAGEGVTHLARRALKQFLEENKTGENLTKEHKIYIEDWLKDKTGSRPLKLGEEIGFLKSDIQAAIDASLNLNQKQLDGLKVWSERVASL
;
A
#
# COMPACT_ATOMS: atom_id res chain seq x y z
N MET A 1 -25.34 50.42 27.48
CA MET A 1 -24.51 49.20 27.51
C MET A 1 -25.44 48.01 27.55
N SER A 2 -25.46 47.19 26.51
CA SER A 2 -25.92 45.78 26.49
C SER A 2 -25.50 45.19 25.14
N GLN A 3 -24.89 44.01 25.18
CA GLN A 3 -24.07 43.41 24.11
C GLN A 3 -24.93 42.75 23.02
N PRO A 4 -24.45 42.64 21.76
CA PRO A 4 -25.04 41.72 20.78
C PRO A 4 -24.59 40.27 21.04
N ALA A 5 -25.48 39.32 20.75
CA ALA A 5 -25.25 37.88 20.89
C ALA A 5 -24.20 37.36 19.86
N PRO A 6 -23.43 36.30 20.18
CA PRO A 6 -22.57 35.65 19.21
C PRO A 6 -23.40 34.77 18.27
N THR A 7 -23.37 35.10 16.98
CA THR A 7 -23.83 34.22 15.90
C THR A 7 -22.91 33.01 15.83
N VAL A 8 -23.47 31.82 16.01
CA VAL A 8 -22.77 30.55 15.75
C VAL A 8 -22.78 30.34 14.24
N GLU A 9 -21.65 30.61 13.60
CA GLU A 9 -21.41 30.27 12.20
C GLU A 9 -21.33 28.75 12.07
N THR A 10 -22.27 28.17 11.34
CA THR A 10 -22.27 26.74 11.02
C THR A 10 -21.18 26.49 9.99
N PRO A 11 -20.22 25.56 10.19
CA PRO A 11 -19.20 25.30 9.20
C PRO A 11 -19.84 24.75 7.93
N GLN A 12 -19.66 25.52 6.87
CA GLN A 12 -20.01 25.24 5.49
C GLN A 12 -19.33 23.91 5.07
N PRO A 13 -20.05 22.95 4.43
CA PRO A 13 -19.40 21.75 3.92
C PRO A 13 -18.41 22.16 2.83
N ALA A 14 -17.14 21.81 3.05
CA ALA A 14 -16.07 22.02 2.09
C ALA A 14 -16.42 21.37 0.74
N PRO A 15 -16.02 21.96 -0.40
CA PRO A 15 -16.35 21.46 -1.71
C PRO A 15 -15.87 20.02 -1.88
N GLU A 16 -16.77 19.18 -2.40
CA GLU A 16 -16.59 17.78 -2.72
C GLU A 16 -15.55 17.65 -3.85
N GLU A 17 -14.27 17.74 -3.48
CA GLU A 17 -13.14 17.53 -4.38
C GLU A 17 -13.13 16.05 -4.74
N LYS A 18 -13.66 15.75 -5.94
CA LYS A 18 -13.63 14.43 -6.58
C LYS A 18 -12.28 13.77 -6.30
N ALA A 19 -12.31 12.61 -5.66
CA ALA A 19 -11.11 11.84 -5.37
C ALA A 19 -10.30 11.68 -6.67
N PRO A 20 -9.03 12.12 -6.71
CA PRO A 20 -8.21 11.94 -7.88
C PRO A 20 -8.00 10.45 -8.14
N ALA A 21 -7.94 10.06 -9.41
CA ALA A 21 -7.63 8.68 -9.80
C ALA A 21 -6.31 8.25 -9.14
N LEU A 22 -6.25 7.00 -8.65
CA LEU A 22 -5.10 6.41 -7.97
C LEU A 22 -3.77 6.67 -8.72
N LEU A 23 -3.83 6.67 -10.05
CA LEU A 23 -2.71 6.93 -10.96
C LEU A 23 -2.15 8.36 -10.88
N ASP A 24 -2.99 9.36 -10.60
CA ASP A 24 -2.59 10.76 -10.49
C ASP A 24 -1.95 11.07 -9.12
N PHE A 25 -2.32 10.30 -8.10
CA PHE A 25 -1.72 10.40 -6.78
C PHE A 25 -0.28 9.85 -6.78
N LEU A 26 -0.03 8.73 -7.47
CA LEU A 26 1.29 8.11 -7.59
C LEU A 26 2.33 8.95 -8.37
N LYS A 27 1.88 9.96 -9.13
CA LYS A 27 2.77 10.90 -9.85
C LYS A 27 3.25 12.07 -8.99
N ARG A 28 2.69 12.26 -7.79
CA ARG A 28 3.12 13.34 -6.87
C ARG A 28 4.36 12.88 -6.11
N LYS A 29 5.45 13.66 -6.18
CA LYS A 29 6.66 13.42 -5.38
C LYS A 29 6.29 13.45 -3.89
N PRO A 30 6.81 12.51 -3.07
CA PRO A 30 6.46 12.45 -1.65
C PRO A 30 6.93 13.70 -0.92
N VAL A 31 6.03 14.29 -0.14
CA VAL A 31 6.33 15.34 0.83
C VAL A 31 7.05 14.66 1.99
N GLN A 32 8.29 15.08 2.24
CA GLN A 32 9.12 14.56 3.33
C GLN A 32 8.50 14.99 4.66
N ASN A 33 7.88 14.05 5.36
CA ASN A 33 7.59 14.21 6.78
C ASN A 33 8.41 13.16 7.53
N GLU A 34 9.62 13.58 7.90
CA GLU A 34 10.55 12.81 8.74
C GLU A 34 10.02 12.81 10.18
N GLN A 35 9.30 11.76 10.58
CA GLN A 35 9.19 11.33 11.99
C GLN A 35 8.35 10.05 12.09
N ASN A 36 8.99 8.89 11.97
CA ASN A 36 8.90 7.75 12.88
C ASN A 36 9.68 6.57 12.26
N ILE A 37 10.98 6.49 12.57
CA ILE A 37 11.85 5.42 12.09
C ILE A 37 11.83 4.32 13.15
N GLU A 38 10.87 3.40 13.06
CA GLU A 38 10.97 2.13 13.76
C GLU A 38 11.69 1.11 12.86
N ALA A 39 12.84 0.65 13.36
CA ALA A 39 13.69 -0.42 12.87
C ALA A 39 14.38 -0.18 11.50
N ALA A 40 15.52 0.50 11.54
CA ALA A 40 16.56 0.33 10.54
C ALA A 40 17.03 -1.15 10.55
N LYS A 41 16.40 -1.99 9.72
CA LYS A 41 16.93 -3.32 9.41
C LYS A 41 18.26 -3.15 8.69
N GLU A 42 19.26 -3.95 9.07
CA GLU A 42 20.57 -3.93 8.42
C GLU A 42 20.45 -4.13 6.89
N PRO A 43 21.23 -3.41 6.07
CA PRO A 43 21.15 -3.44 4.61
C PRO A 43 21.35 -4.84 3.99
N GLN A 44 21.89 -5.79 4.76
CA GLN A 44 22.08 -7.18 4.33
C GLN A 44 20.77 -7.95 4.18
N GLN A 45 19.69 -7.59 4.90
CA GLN A 45 18.41 -8.31 4.82
C GLN A 45 17.51 -7.86 3.64
N LEU A 46 17.84 -6.73 3.00
CA LEU A 46 17.13 -6.17 1.85
C LEU A 46 17.82 -6.45 0.50
N SER A 47 18.95 -7.16 0.55
CA SER A 47 19.68 -7.59 -0.66
C SER A 47 19.02 -8.86 -1.22
N GLY A 48 18.56 -8.80 -2.48
CA GLY A 48 18.02 -9.95 -3.21
C GLY A 48 16.53 -9.88 -3.55
N GLU A 49 16.01 -11.01 -4.01
CA GLU A 49 14.64 -11.15 -4.51
C GLU A 49 13.92 -12.32 -3.82
N ILE A 50 12.61 -12.18 -3.69
CA ILE A 50 11.72 -13.28 -3.36
C ILE A 50 11.21 -13.87 -4.67
N GLN A 51 11.62 -15.11 -4.95
CA GLN A 51 11.20 -15.85 -6.13
C GLN A 51 9.88 -16.57 -5.85
N VAL A 52 8.86 -16.27 -6.65
CA VAL A 52 7.55 -16.91 -6.55
C VAL A 52 7.15 -17.52 -7.88
N LYS A 53 6.65 -18.75 -7.80
CA LYS A 53 6.22 -19.55 -8.94
C LYS A 53 4.73 -19.43 -9.16
N ALA A 54 4.31 -19.27 -10.40
CA ALA A 54 2.91 -19.19 -10.80
C ALA A 54 2.23 -20.56 -10.88
N GLU A 55 1.03 -20.64 -10.31
CA GLU A 55 0.11 -21.76 -10.44
C GLU A 55 -0.98 -21.49 -11.49
N ALA A 56 -1.80 -22.50 -11.78
CA ALA A 56 -2.84 -22.42 -12.79
C ALA A 56 -3.86 -21.31 -12.44
N GLY A 57 -4.06 -20.37 -13.38
CA GLY A 57 -4.98 -19.24 -13.20
C GLY A 57 -4.40 -18.07 -12.39
N GLU A 58 -3.16 -18.17 -11.92
CA GLU A 58 -2.50 -17.06 -11.24
C GLU A 58 -1.93 -16.03 -12.23
N GLY A 59 -1.78 -14.80 -11.72
CA GLY A 59 -1.19 -13.69 -12.43
C GLY A 59 -0.30 -12.89 -11.48
N VAL A 60 0.34 -11.84 -11.98
CA VAL A 60 1.33 -11.06 -11.21
C VAL A 60 0.80 -10.58 -9.85
N THR A 61 -0.48 -10.21 -9.77
CA THR A 61 -1.16 -9.85 -8.50
C THR A 61 -1.09 -10.97 -7.45
N HIS A 62 -1.33 -12.22 -7.85
CA HIS A 62 -1.27 -13.37 -6.94
C HIS A 62 0.16 -13.62 -6.45
N LEU A 63 1.14 -13.46 -7.36
CA LEU A 63 2.55 -13.63 -7.03
C LEU A 63 3.06 -12.50 -6.13
N ALA A 64 2.65 -11.25 -6.36
CA ALA A 64 2.98 -10.10 -5.51
C ALA A 64 2.50 -10.31 -4.07
N ARG A 65 1.26 -10.79 -3.91
CA ARG A 65 0.71 -11.17 -2.60
C ARG A 65 1.52 -12.26 -1.91
N ARG A 66 1.91 -13.29 -2.65
CA ARG A 66 2.73 -14.41 -2.15
C ARG A 66 4.12 -13.93 -1.73
N ALA A 67 4.74 -13.07 -2.53
CA ALA A 67 6.05 -12.49 -2.23
C ALA A 67 6.00 -11.60 -0.98
N LEU A 68 4.98 -10.75 -0.85
CA LEU A 68 4.75 -9.97 0.38
C LEU A 68 4.61 -10.89 1.59
N LYS A 69 3.77 -11.93 1.50
CA LYS A 69 3.58 -12.87 2.62
C LYS A 69 4.91 -13.52 3.05
N GLN A 70 5.69 -14.03 2.10
CA GLN A 70 7.02 -14.60 2.40
C GLN A 70 7.95 -13.57 3.03
N PHE A 71 7.96 -12.33 2.53
CA PHE A 71 8.75 -11.25 3.11
C PHE A 71 8.37 -10.99 4.58
N LEU A 72 7.07 -10.89 4.86
CA LEU A 72 6.56 -10.64 6.20
C LEU A 72 6.91 -11.78 7.18
N GLU A 73 6.79 -13.03 6.72
CA GLU A 73 7.14 -14.23 7.49
C GLU A 73 8.65 -14.31 7.78
N GLU A 74 9.50 -14.12 6.75
CA GLU A 74 10.96 -14.11 6.89
C GLU A 74 11.43 -13.05 7.89
N ASN A 75 10.78 -11.89 7.89
CA ASN A 75 11.17 -10.74 8.67
C ASN A 75 10.43 -10.58 9.99
N LYS A 76 9.46 -11.46 10.30
CA LYS A 76 8.54 -11.36 11.45
C LYS A 76 7.96 -9.94 11.58
N THR A 77 7.44 -9.41 10.48
CA THR A 77 6.86 -8.07 10.41
C THR A 77 5.46 -8.10 9.80
N GLY A 78 4.76 -6.98 9.81
CA GLY A 78 3.42 -6.85 9.22
C GLY A 78 2.26 -6.84 10.22
N GLU A 79 2.54 -6.86 11.53
CA GLU A 79 1.50 -6.74 12.57
C GLU A 79 0.71 -5.42 12.46
N ASN A 80 1.37 -4.36 11.98
CA ASN A 80 0.76 -3.04 11.78
C ASN A 80 0.09 -2.87 10.40
N LEU A 81 0.12 -3.89 9.54
CA LEU A 81 -0.45 -3.80 8.19
C LEU A 81 -1.93 -4.22 8.19
N THR A 82 -2.81 -3.26 7.96
CA THR A 82 -4.22 -3.54 7.72
C THR A 82 -4.42 -4.18 6.35
N LYS A 83 -5.65 -4.64 6.06
CA LYS A 83 -5.97 -5.19 4.74
C LYS A 83 -5.75 -4.14 3.64
N GLU A 84 -6.07 -2.88 3.91
CA GLU A 84 -5.88 -1.75 3.00
C GLU A 84 -4.40 -1.54 2.67
N HIS A 85 -3.52 -1.57 3.68
CA HIS A 85 -2.07 -1.49 3.44
C HIS A 85 -1.60 -2.62 2.53
N LYS A 86 -2.06 -3.84 2.77
CA LYS A 86 -1.67 -5.01 1.95
C LYS A 86 -2.18 -4.90 0.51
N ILE A 87 -3.39 -4.38 0.28
CA ILE A 87 -3.91 -4.11 -1.07
C ILE A 87 -3.05 -3.06 -1.79
N TYR A 88 -2.69 -1.98 -1.10
CA TYR A 88 -1.81 -0.95 -1.67
C TYR A 88 -0.45 -1.54 -2.08
N ILE A 89 0.17 -2.34 -1.21
CA ILE A 89 1.47 -2.98 -1.48
C ILE A 89 1.38 -3.93 -2.68
N GLU A 90 0.33 -4.76 -2.74
CA GLU A 90 0.08 -5.67 -3.86
C GLU A 90 -0.02 -4.92 -5.20
N ASP A 91 -0.80 -3.84 -5.23
CA ASP A 91 -1.00 -3.04 -6.44
C ASP A 91 0.29 -2.37 -6.88
N TRP A 92 1.05 -1.82 -5.93
CA TRP A 92 2.35 -1.19 -6.18
C TRP A 92 3.37 -2.18 -6.77
N LEU A 93 3.47 -3.39 -6.21
CA LEU A 93 4.37 -4.44 -6.70
C LEU A 93 3.96 -4.94 -8.09
N LYS A 94 2.65 -5.11 -8.31
CA LYS A 94 2.09 -5.48 -9.61
C LYS A 94 2.35 -4.40 -10.66
N ASP A 95 2.18 -3.13 -10.32
CA ASP A 95 2.42 -2.00 -11.24
C ASP A 95 3.90 -1.88 -11.63
N LYS A 96 4.82 -2.06 -10.67
CA LYS A 96 6.26 -2.11 -10.96
C LYS A 96 6.67 -3.28 -11.86
N THR A 97 6.10 -4.45 -11.60
CA THR A 97 6.42 -5.69 -12.34
C THR A 97 5.73 -5.72 -13.71
N GLY A 98 4.63 -4.99 -13.85
CA GLY A 98 3.74 -5.05 -15.01
C GLY A 98 2.69 -6.15 -14.87
N SER A 99 1.55 -5.97 -15.54
CA SER A 99 0.49 -6.97 -15.56
C SER A 99 0.52 -7.76 -16.87
N ARG A 100 0.60 -9.09 -16.76
CA ARG A 100 0.56 -10.00 -17.90
C ARG A 100 0.06 -11.40 -17.49
N PRO A 101 -0.46 -12.19 -18.43
CA PRO A 101 -0.69 -13.61 -18.22
C PRO A 101 0.63 -14.31 -17.88
N LEU A 102 0.58 -15.23 -16.92
CA LEU A 102 1.72 -16.06 -16.54
C LEU A 102 1.51 -17.48 -17.02
N LYS A 103 2.60 -18.15 -17.41
CA LYS A 103 2.56 -19.58 -17.72
C LYS A 103 2.60 -20.37 -16.42
N LEU A 104 2.01 -21.56 -16.43
CA LEU A 104 2.11 -22.50 -15.32
C LEU A 104 3.59 -22.80 -15.04
N GLY A 105 4.00 -22.57 -13.80
CA GLY A 105 5.35 -22.80 -13.33
C GLY A 105 6.36 -21.71 -13.67
N GLU A 106 5.92 -20.59 -14.24
CA GLU A 106 6.77 -19.42 -14.45
C GLU A 106 7.15 -18.77 -13.12
N GLU A 107 8.41 -18.33 -13.00
CA GLU A 107 8.92 -17.68 -11.80
C GLU A 107 9.08 -16.17 -12.03
N ILE A 108 8.69 -15.38 -11.02
CA ILE A 108 8.92 -13.94 -10.97
C ILE A 108 9.64 -13.62 -9.66
N GLY A 109 10.70 -12.83 -9.76
CA GLY A 109 11.40 -12.26 -8.63
C GLY A 109 10.82 -10.89 -8.25
N PHE A 110 10.55 -10.71 -6.95
CA PHE A 110 10.22 -9.41 -6.38
C PHE A 110 11.37 -8.94 -5.49
N LEU A 111 11.95 -7.77 -5.81
CA LEU A 111 13.05 -7.22 -5.02
C LEU A 111 12.60 -6.97 -3.58
N LYS A 112 13.39 -7.42 -2.61
CA LYS A 112 13.11 -7.22 -1.18
C LYS A 112 13.07 -5.73 -0.82
N SER A 113 13.94 -4.93 -1.45
CA SER A 113 13.93 -3.47 -1.34
C SER A 113 12.63 -2.83 -1.84
N ASP A 114 12.06 -3.37 -2.92
CA ASP A 114 10.79 -2.90 -3.47
C ASP A 114 9.62 -3.25 -2.53
N ILE A 115 9.60 -4.48 -1.99
CA ILE A 115 8.58 -4.88 -1.00
C ILE A 115 8.64 -3.97 0.23
N GLN A 116 9.84 -3.69 0.76
CA GLN A 116 10.00 -2.78 1.89
C GLN A 116 9.57 -1.36 1.55
N ALA A 117 9.97 -0.82 0.39
CA ALA A 117 9.54 0.51 -0.05
C ALA A 117 8.02 0.62 -0.18
N ALA A 118 7.34 -0.44 -0.63
CA ALA A 118 5.89 -0.50 -0.70
C ALA A 118 5.25 -0.50 0.69
N ILE A 119 5.82 -1.24 1.65
CA ILE A 119 5.38 -1.25 3.05
C ILE A 119 5.51 0.15 3.63
N ASP A 120 6.66 0.79 3.48
CA ASP A 120 6.92 2.13 4.00
C ASP A 120 5.94 3.16 3.38
N ALA A 121 5.69 3.06 2.07
CA ALA A 121 4.70 3.90 1.40
C ALA A 121 3.27 3.64 1.89
N SER A 122 2.92 2.38 2.18
CA SER A 122 1.59 2.00 2.68
C SER A 122 1.30 2.57 4.07
N LEU A 123 2.31 2.61 4.95
CA LEU A 123 2.19 3.13 6.31
C LEU A 123 2.04 4.66 6.35
N ASN A 124 2.37 5.34 5.25
CA ASN A 124 2.21 6.79 5.09
C ASN A 124 0.86 7.21 4.47
N LEU A 125 -0.04 6.26 4.21
CA LEU A 125 -1.37 6.56 3.68
C LEU A 125 -2.22 7.29 4.73
N ASN A 126 -2.91 8.35 4.31
CA ASN A 126 -3.87 9.03 5.16
C ASN A 126 -5.22 8.29 5.22
N GLN A 127 -6.08 8.65 6.18
CA GLN A 127 -7.36 7.97 6.41
C GLN A 127 -8.26 7.97 5.17
N LYS A 128 -8.32 9.07 4.40
CA LYS A 128 -9.13 9.14 3.18
C LYS A 128 -8.65 8.14 2.12
N GLN A 129 -7.34 7.91 2.03
CA GLN A 129 -6.78 6.91 1.12
C GLN A 129 -7.08 5.48 1.58
N LEU A 130 -6.95 5.21 2.88
CA LEU A 130 -7.32 3.93 3.48
C LEU A 130 -8.80 3.63 3.28
N ASP A 131 -9.67 4.62 3.48
CA ASP A 131 -11.12 4.47 3.27
C ASP A 131 -11.45 4.17 1.81
N GLY A 132 -10.74 4.79 0.86
CA GLY A 132 -10.85 4.46 -0.54
C GLY A 132 -10.47 3.01 -0.85
N LEU A 133 -9.54 2.43 -0.08
CA LEU A 133 -9.05 1.07 -0.27
C LEU A 133 -10.01 -0.02 0.27
N LYS A 134 -10.98 0.35 1.13
CA LYS A 134 -11.93 -0.58 1.74
C LYS A 134 -12.73 -1.41 0.74
N VAL A 135 -13.13 -0.79 -0.38
CA VAL A 135 -13.92 -1.45 -1.44
C VAL A 135 -13.20 -2.68 -2.00
N TRP A 136 -11.87 -2.66 -2.05
CA TRP A 136 -11.07 -3.79 -2.49
C TRP A 136 -10.69 -4.70 -1.34
N SER A 137 -10.36 -4.15 -0.17
CA SER A 137 -9.95 -4.94 1.00
C SER A 137 -11.06 -5.86 1.54
N GLU A 138 -12.33 -5.46 1.41
CA GLU A 138 -13.50 -6.28 1.76
C GLU A 138 -13.70 -7.49 0.85
N ARG A 139 -13.21 -7.42 -0.39
CA ARG A 139 -13.35 -8.49 -1.39
C ARG A 139 -12.31 -9.59 -1.24
N VAL A 140 -11.33 -9.41 -0.36
CA VAL A 140 -10.27 -10.38 -0.12
C VAL A 140 -10.47 -11.01 1.25
N ALA A 141 -10.80 -12.32 1.25
CA ALA A 141 -11.22 -13.06 2.44
C ALA A 141 -10.17 -13.02 3.57
N SER A 142 -8.89 -13.02 3.24
CA SER A 142 -7.79 -12.65 4.13
C SER A 142 -6.50 -12.61 3.31
N LEU A 143 -5.69 -11.57 3.47
CA LEU A 143 -4.31 -11.48 2.95
C LEU A 143 -3.33 -11.99 4.00
#